data_AF-A0A2U2N1Y1-F1
#
_entry.id   AF-A0A2U2N1Y1-F1
#
_cell.length_a   1.000
_cell.length_b   1.000
_cell.length_c   1.000
_cell.angle_alpha   90.00
_cell.angle_beta   90.00
_cell.angle_gamma   90.00
#
_symmetry.space_group_name_H-M   'P 1'
#
loop_
_entity.id
_entity.type
_entity.pdbx_description
1 polymer ?
#
loop_
_entity_poly.entity_id
_entity_poly.type
_entity_poly.pdbx_seq_one_letter_code
_entity_poly.pdbx_strand_id
1 'polypeptide(L)'
;MEGQYPVDADAASTMNDVVQERDWTMLRRIRVKALIWTVLLVIVFAVAVFAWFAPKGTALAKAYGYLAIAALAVFIVAVTYLVGWSRGSSQLHATSAGDEIWVRYTLEGPVFGSMEWWWTAPPVNPDLHRRKVLIIGILLVVVALIFAAGGIAGAVLAPALFSRIISMAMVLIAVPPLSAAVAAFSFLHSPTSANLRWFIYARRFSFWFTLVAAAIVLLLSDDATQTASMLGLMAVMWTLVAGAASGMRNAAETSLMRRGAFAEQRSGIDRDLRRMAAENPQTVFDPTGMDQVRKRRERKLAIRYTLGVAAFILVIVIEVLVKLLLER
;
A
#
# COMPACT_ATOMS: atom_id res chain seq x y z
N MET A 1 6.75 -28.76 30.09
CA MET A 1 7.92 -29.61 29.75
C MET A 1 8.03 -29.61 28.25
N GLU A 2 8.86 -28.71 27.72
CA GLU A 2 9.15 -28.59 26.29
C GLU A 2 10.04 -29.77 25.89
N GLY A 3 9.49 -30.66 25.06
CA GLY A 3 10.28 -31.68 24.37
C GLY A 3 11.07 -31.00 23.26
N GLN A 4 12.32 -30.66 23.56
CA GLN A 4 13.31 -30.21 22.59
C GLN A 4 13.73 -31.45 21.79
N TYR A 5 13.02 -31.74 20.69
CA TYR A 5 13.46 -32.76 19.73
C TYR A 5 14.80 -32.28 19.13
N PRO A 6 15.83 -33.14 19.09
CA PRO A 6 17.05 -32.81 18.36
C PRO A 6 16.66 -32.61 16.88
N VAL A 7 16.91 -31.42 16.35
CA VAL A 7 16.83 -31.17 14.91
C VAL A 7 18.01 -31.93 14.30
N ASP A 8 17.73 -33.08 13.72
CA ASP A 8 18.72 -33.88 13.00
C ASP A 8 19.42 -33.00 11.96
N ALA A 9 20.76 -33.03 11.91
CA ALA A 9 21.56 -32.25 10.97
C ALA A 9 21.16 -32.52 9.49
N ASP A 10 20.59 -33.69 9.22
CA ASP A 10 20.06 -34.07 7.92
C ASP A 10 18.75 -33.32 7.56
N ALA A 11 17.92 -32.98 8.55
CA ALA A 11 16.73 -32.14 8.36
C ALA A 11 17.10 -30.68 8.05
N ALA A 12 18.21 -30.18 8.61
CA ALA A 12 18.75 -28.87 8.28
C ALA A 12 19.34 -28.82 6.86
N SER A 13 19.95 -29.92 6.39
CA SER A 13 20.46 -30.03 5.01
C SER A 13 19.33 -30.07 3.97
N THR A 14 18.23 -30.78 4.25
CA THR A 14 17.03 -30.81 3.39
C THR A 14 16.22 -29.51 3.44
N MET A 15 16.27 -28.76 4.55
CA MET A 15 15.71 -27.41 4.63
C MET A 15 16.49 -26.38 3.79
N ASN A 16 17.80 -26.56 3.61
CA ASN A 16 18.61 -25.68 2.76
C ASN A 16 18.33 -25.84 1.26
N ASP A 17 17.85 -27.01 0.81
CA ASP A 17 17.50 -27.27 -0.59
C ASP A 17 16.09 -26.76 -1.00
N VAL A 18 15.36 -26.15 -0.06
CA VAL A 18 14.00 -25.62 -0.31
C VAL A 18 14.03 -24.40 -1.23
N VAL A 19 15.08 -23.59 -1.15
CA VAL A 19 15.24 -22.42 -2.04
C VAL A 19 16.01 -22.83 -3.28
N GLN A 20 15.32 -22.85 -4.43
CA GLN A 20 15.95 -23.24 -5.68
C GLN A 20 16.65 -22.05 -6.35
N GLU A 21 17.67 -22.31 -7.17
CA GLU A 21 18.32 -21.28 -8.02
C GLU A 21 17.30 -20.55 -8.91
N ARG A 22 16.21 -21.23 -9.26
CA ARG A 22 15.05 -20.68 -9.93
C ARG A 22 14.41 -19.50 -9.18
N ASP A 23 14.26 -19.60 -7.85
CA ASP A 23 13.60 -18.57 -7.05
C ASP A 23 14.45 -17.30 -6.93
N TRP A 24 15.76 -17.47 -6.76
CA TRP A 24 16.73 -16.37 -6.80
C TRP A 24 16.78 -15.69 -8.17
N THR A 25 16.71 -16.47 -9.25
CA THR A 25 16.62 -15.94 -10.62
C THR A 25 15.34 -15.14 -10.81
N MET A 26 14.21 -15.62 -10.30
CA MET A 26 12.94 -14.90 -10.34
C MET A 26 13.01 -13.60 -9.51
N LEU A 27 13.63 -13.63 -8.33
CA LEU A 27 13.85 -12.43 -7.51
C LEU A 27 14.70 -11.40 -8.24
N ARG A 28 15.77 -11.81 -8.94
CA ARG A 28 16.56 -10.90 -9.81
C ARG A 28 15.70 -10.26 -10.88
N ARG A 29 14.83 -11.01 -11.56
CA ARG A 29 13.92 -10.45 -12.57
C ARG A 29 12.98 -9.41 -11.97
N ILE A 30 12.42 -9.68 -10.79
CA ILE A 30 11.58 -8.72 -10.06
C ILE A 30 12.38 -7.46 -9.69
N ARG A 31 13.62 -7.61 -9.20
CA ARG A 31 14.52 -6.49 -8.90
C ARG A 31 14.82 -5.63 -10.11
N VAL A 32 15.16 -6.24 -11.25
CA VAL A 32 15.45 -5.51 -12.50
C VAL A 32 14.21 -4.74 -12.96
N LYS A 33 13.03 -5.37 -12.93
CA LYS A 33 11.77 -4.67 -13.23
C LYS A 33 11.51 -3.51 -12.27
N ALA A 34 11.70 -3.70 -10.97
CA ALA A 34 11.57 -2.64 -9.98
C ALA A 34 12.46 -1.44 -10.32
N LEU A 35 13.74 -1.70 -10.63
CA LEU A 35 14.69 -0.66 -11.02
C LEU A 35 14.28 0.07 -12.29
N ILE A 36 13.88 -0.65 -13.34
CA ILE A 36 13.41 -0.05 -14.61
C ILE A 36 12.21 0.87 -14.34
N TRP A 37 11.22 0.40 -13.60
CA TRP A 37 10.02 1.19 -13.29
C TRP A 37 10.32 2.37 -12.36
N THR A 38 11.26 2.26 -11.42
CA THR A 38 11.71 3.39 -10.60
C THR A 38 12.46 4.44 -11.44
N VAL A 39 13.32 4.03 -12.36
CA VAL A 39 14.00 4.97 -13.28
C VAL A 39 12.98 5.67 -14.17
N LEU A 40 12.03 4.93 -14.73
CA LEU A 40 10.95 5.51 -15.54
C LEU A 40 10.10 6.49 -14.73
N LEU A 41 9.79 6.16 -13.47
CA LEU A 41 9.09 7.06 -12.55
C LEU A 41 9.87 8.37 -12.40
N VAL A 42 11.17 8.31 -12.11
CA VAL A 42 12.00 9.50 -11.92
C VAL A 42 11.99 10.37 -13.18
N ILE A 43 12.09 9.77 -14.37
CA ILE A 43 12.03 10.50 -15.64
C ILE A 43 10.68 11.19 -15.83
N VAL A 44 9.58 10.45 -15.72
CA VAL A 44 8.22 10.99 -15.94
C VAL A 44 7.88 12.06 -14.89
N PHE A 45 8.27 11.82 -13.62
CA PHE A 45 8.07 12.78 -12.54
C PHE A 45 8.90 14.05 -12.75
N ALA A 46 10.17 13.94 -13.14
CA ALA A 46 11.00 15.11 -13.45
C ALA A 46 10.39 15.94 -14.58
N VAL A 47 9.91 15.29 -15.66
CA VAL A 47 9.23 15.98 -16.76
C VAL A 47 7.93 16.64 -16.30
N ALA A 48 7.16 16.01 -15.41
CA ALA A 48 5.97 16.62 -14.80
C ALA A 48 6.32 17.86 -13.96
N VAL A 49 7.40 17.79 -13.17
CA VAL A 49 7.89 18.93 -12.38
C VAL A 49 8.34 20.07 -13.29
N PHE A 50 9.10 19.78 -14.36
CA PHE A 50 9.47 20.80 -15.34
C PHE A 50 8.24 21.42 -16.02
N ALA A 51 7.21 20.62 -16.33
CA ALA A 51 5.96 21.11 -16.89
C ALA A 51 5.19 22.03 -15.95
N TRP A 52 5.22 21.77 -14.65
CA TRP A 52 4.61 22.64 -13.63
C TRP A 52 5.27 24.03 -13.59
N PHE A 53 6.59 24.09 -13.77
CA PHE A 53 7.35 25.35 -13.78
C PHE A 53 7.42 26.02 -15.15
N ALA A 54 6.84 25.43 -16.20
CA ALA A 54 6.86 26.00 -17.53
C ALA A 54 5.96 27.24 -17.64
N PRO A 55 6.30 28.23 -18.49
CA PRO A 55 5.45 29.40 -18.69
C PRO A 55 4.03 29.01 -19.10
N LYS A 56 3.03 29.68 -18.51
CA LYS A 56 1.62 29.46 -18.82
C LYS A 56 1.36 29.61 -20.32
N GLY A 57 0.61 28.67 -20.90
CA GLY A 57 0.27 28.66 -22.33
C GLY A 57 1.21 27.84 -23.22
N THR A 58 2.38 27.44 -22.73
CA THR A 58 3.26 26.50 -23.46
C THR A 58 2.63 25.12 -23.56
N ALA A 59 2.98 24.36 -24.62
CA ALA A 59 2.52 22.98 -24.80
C ALA A 59 2.91 22.10 -23.59
N LEU A 60 4.07 22.36 -22.99
CA LEU A 60 4.54 21.64 -21.81
C LEU A 60 3.69 21.95 -20.56
N ALA A 61 3.33 23.22 -20.30
CA ALA A 61 2.45 23.59 -19.19
C ALA A 61 1.05 22.96 -19.34
N LYS A 62 0.51 22.90 -20.56
CA LYS A 62 -0.77 22.21 -20.85
C LYS A 62 -0.68 20.71 -20.63
N ALA A 63 0.50 20.11 -20.81
CA ALA A 63 0.73 18.68 -20.63
C ALA A 63 0.87 18.25 -19.17
N TYR A 64 1.03 19.19 -18.21
CA TYR A 64 1.28 18.88 -16.80
C TYR A 64 0.30 17.88 -16.20
N GLY A 65 -1.01 18.09 -16.39
CA GLY A 65 -2.03 17.20 -15.84
C GLY A 65 -1.87 15.75 -16.31
N TYR A 66 -1.54 15.55 -17.59
CA TYR A 66 -1.30 14.24 -18.16
C TYR A 66 -0.02 13.60 -17.63
N LEU A 67 1.05 14.39 -17.51
CA LEU A 67 2.33 13.94 -16.96
C LEU A 67 2.21 13.56 -15.47
N ALA A 68 1.40 14.27 -14.70
CA ALA A 68 1.12 13.94 -13.31
C ALA A 68 0.36 12.61 -13.16
N ILE A 69 -0.66 12.37 -14.00
CA ILE A 69 -1.39 11.10 -14.05
C ILE A 69 -0.46 9.95 -14.48
N ALA A 70 0.36 10.18 -15.51
CA ALA A 70 1.35 9.20 -15.97
C ALA A 70 2.37 8.88 -14.87
N ALA A 71 2.87 9.88 -14.16
CA ALA A 71 3.78 9.69 -13.03
C ALA A 71 3.12 8.86 -11.92
N LEU A 72 1.85 9.11 -11.60
CA LEU A 72 1.10 8.31 -10.63
C LEU A 72 0.94 6.85 -11.06
N ALA A 73 0.59 6.61 -12.33
CA ALA A 73 0.45 5.25 -12.85
C ALA A 73 1.79 4.48 -12.78
N VAL A 74 2.87 5.12 -13.23
CA VAL A 74 4.23 4.56 -13.18
C VAL A 74 4.67 4.35 -11.72
N PHE A 75 4.31 5.25 -10.81
CA PHE A 75 4.57 5.12 -9.38
C PHE A 75 3.92 3.87 -8.79
N ILE A 76 2.65 3.61 -9.10
CA ILE A 76 1.93 2.42 -8.63
C ILE A 76 2.65 1.14 -9.10
N VAL A 77 3.07 1.09 -10.37
CA VAL A 77 3.78 -0.06 -10.92
C VAL A 77 5.16 -0.23 -10.26
N ALA A 78 5.92 0.86 -10.12
CA ALA A 78 7.23 0.86 -9.47
C ALA A 78 7.14 0.37 -8.02
N VAL A 79 6.20 0.91 -7.24
CA VAL A 79 5.95 0.51 -5.85
C VAL A 79 5.54 -0.96 -5.78
N THR A 80 4.68 -1.43 -6.67
CA THR A 80 4.29 -2.84 -6.72
C THR A 80 5.51 -3.74 -6.86
N TYR A 81 6.39 -3.47 -7.84
CA TYR A 81 7.60 -4.27 -8.03
C TYR A 81 8.62 -4.13 -6.88
N LEU A 82 8.78 -2.94 -6.30
CA LEU A 82 9.64 -2.73 -5.13
C LEU A 82 9.14 -3.50 -3.91
N VAL A 83 7.83 -3.46 -3.63
CA VAL A 83 7.19 -4.22 -2.55
C VAL A 83 7.36 -5.72 -2.80
N GLY A 84 7.18 -6.18 -4.04
CA GLY A 84 7.42 -7.57 -4.41
C GLY A 84 8.88 -7.98 -4.22
N TRP A 85 9.83 -7.16 -4.66
CA TRP A 85 11.25 -7.43 -4.47
C TRP A 85 11.60 -7.51 -2.98
N SER A 86 11.18 -6.52 -2.18
CA SER A 86 11.39 -6.49 -0.74
C SER A 86 10.80 -7.73 -0.07
N ARG A 87 9.52 -8.01 -0.33
CA ARG A 87 8.82 -9.18 0.20
C ARG A 87 9.52 -10.48 -0.18
N GLY A 88 9.86 -10.64 -1.46
CA GLY A 88 10.49 -11.85 -1.96
C GLY A 88 11.90 -12.05 -1.42
N SER A 89 12.67 -10.97 -1.29
CA SER A 89 14.00 -11.03 -0.68
C SER A 89 13.92 -11.48 0.77
N SER A 90 13.01 -10.91 1.58
CA SER A 90 12.81 -11.31 2.97
C SER A 90 12.33 -12.75 3.09
N GLN A 91 11.42 -13.19 2.22
CA GLN A 91 10.96 -14.59 2.18
C GLN A 91 12.14 -15.53 1.92
N LEU A 92 12.89 -15.35 0.83
CA LEU A 92 13.97 -16.27 0.47
C LEU A 92 15.10 -16.28 1.50
N HIS A 93 15.46 -15.12 2.08
CA HIS A 93 16.45 -15.06 3.15
C HIS A 93 15.98 -15.75 4.43
N ALA A 94 14.71 -15.56 4.83
CA ALA A 94 14.15 -16.23 6.00
C ALA A 94 14.04 -17.74 5.80
N THR A 95 13.67 -18.18 4.58
CA THR A 95 13.67 -19.60 4.21
C THR A 95 15.09 -20.18 4.24
N SER A 96 16.10 -19.49 3.67
CA SER A 96 17.49 -19.96 3.73
C SER A 96 18.08 -19.92 5.14
N ALA A 97 17.53 -19.12 6.04
CA ALA A 97 17.89 -19.10 7.45
C ALA A 97 17.19 -20.20 8.26
N GLY A 98 16.34 -21.02 7.62
CA GLY A 98 15.63 -22.12 8.27
C GLY A 98 14.42 -21.70 9.11
N ASP A 99 13.83 -20.52 8.89
CA ASP A 99 12.58 -20.16 9.58
C ASP A 99 11.45 -21.09 9.10
N GLU A 100 11.03 -22.00 9.99
CA GLU A 100 10.04 -23.05 9.75
C GLU A 100 8.78 -22.53 9.07
N ILE A 101 8.31 -21.33 9.43
CA ILE A 101 7.09 -20.73 8.87
C ILE A 101 7.30 -20.34 7.41
N TRP A 102 8.47 -19.78 7.08
CA TRP A 102 8.81 -19.36 5.73
C TRP A 102 9.23 -20.53 4.84
N VAL A 103 9.85 -21.56 5.41
CA VAL A 103 10.10 -22.85 4.75
C VAL A 103 8.77 -23.48 4.35
N ARG A 104 7.85 -23.61 5.30
CA ARG A 104 6.50 -24.14 5.04
C ARG A 104 5.73 -23.31 4.02
N TYR A 105 5.82 -21.98 4.11
CA TYR A 105 5.19 -21.11 3.12
C TYR A 105 5.79 -21.25 1.73
N THR A 106 7.09 -21.54 1.60
CA THR A 106 7.74 -21.73 0.31
C THR A 106 7.40 -23.08 -0.30
N LEU A 107 7.29 -24.13 0.52
CA LEU A 107 6.92 -25.48 0.09
C LEU A 107 5.42 -25.63 -0.23
N GLU A 108 4.56 -25.09 0.63
CA GLU A 108 3.11 -25.30 0.53
C GLU A 108 2.35 -24.10 -0.06
N GLY A 109 3.00 -22.95 -0.18
CA GLY A 109 2.38 -21.70 -0.62
C GLY A 109 2.32 -21.54 -2.14
N PRO A 110 1.88 -20.37 -2.62
CA PRO A 110 1.83 -20.08 -4.05
C PRO A 110 3.25 -20.03 -4.63
N VAL A 111 3.38 -20.53 -5.86
CA VAL A 111 4.66 -20.54 -6.60
C VAL A 111 5.26 -19.14 -6.62
N PHE A 112 6.53 -19.01 -6.23
CA PHE A 112 7.20 -17.73 -6.10
C PHE A 112 7.15 -16.93 -7.42
N GLY A 113 6.69 -15.68 -7.32
CA GLY A 113 6.54 -14.78 -8.46
C GLY A 113 5.35 -15.06 -9.38
N SER A 114 4.50 -16.05 -9.07
CA SER A 114 3.22 -16.24 -9.74
C SER A 114 2.24 -15.12 -9.41
N MET A 115 1.19 -14.97 -10.22
CA MET A 115 0.14 -13.98 -9.95
C MET A 115 -0.48 -14.21 -8.56
N GLU A 116 -0.68 -15.47 -8.17
CA GLU A 116 -1.22 -15.80 -6.84
C GLU A 116 -0.28 -15.37 -5.72
N TRP A 117 1.04 -15.52 -5.89
CA TRP A 117 2.02 -15.07 -4.90
C TRP A 117 1.94 -13.57 -4.65
N TRP A 118 1.77 -12.76 -5.70
CA TRP A 118 1.62 -11.31 -5.59
C TRP A 118 0.43 -10.89 -4.71
N TRP A 119 -0.68 -11.64 -4.80
CA TRP A 119 -1.94 -11.27 -4.14
C TRP A 119 -2.24 -12.05 -2.86
N THR A 120 -1.51 -13.13 -2.59
CA THR A 120 -1.65 -13.90 -1.35
C THR A 120 -0.85 -13.23 -0.24
N ALA A 121 -1.45 -12.98 0.92
CA ALA A 121 -0.71 -12.46 2.06
C ALA A 121 0.35 -13.48 2.56
N PRO A 122 1.56 -13.02 2.95
CA PRO A 122 2.53 -13.87 3.62
C PRO A 122 2.00 -14.40 4.97
N PRO A 123 2.62 -15.44 5.56
CA PRO A 123 2.24 -15.94 6.87
C PRO A 123 2.33 -14.83 7.92
N VAL A 124 1.41 -14.88 8.89
CA VAL A 124 1.30 -13.83 9.91
C VAL A 124 2.51 -13.86 10.84
N ASN A 125 3.21 -12.72 10.90
CA ASN A 125 4.20 -12.41 11.92
C ASN A 125 3.68 -11.23 12.78
N PRO A 126 3.15 -11.51 13.99
CA PRO A 126 2.54 -10.50 14.85
C PRO A 126 3.43 -9.27 15.10
N ASP A 127 4.72 -9.50 15.30
CA ASP A 127 5.69 -8.44 15.62
C ASP A 127 5.92 -7.50 14.43
N LEU A 128 5.98 -8.07 13.22
CA LEU A 128 6.12 -7.28 12.00
C LEU A 128 4.88 -6.41 11.76
N HIS A 129 3.69 -6.93 12.04
CA HIS A 129 2.46 -6.14 11.93
C HIS A 129 2.34 -5.06 13.00
N ARG A 130 2.79 -5.31 14.23
CA ARG A 130 2.92 -4.26 15.27
C ARG A 130 3.92 -3.19 14.87
N ARG A 131 5.07 -3.57 14.31
CA ARG A 131 6.04 -2.61 13.76
C ARG A 131 5.46 -1.77 12.62
N LYS A 132 4.63 -2.34 11.74
CA LYS A 132 3.91 -1.56 10.72
C LYS A 132 2.98 -0.52 11.34
N VAL A 133 2.20 -0.90 12.35
CA VAL A 133 1.34 0.04 13.09
C VAL A 133 2.18 1.15 13.73
N LEU A 134 3.33 0.80 14.34
CA LEU A 134 4.26 1.77 14.92
C LEU A 134 4.82 2.74 13.88
N ILE A 135 5.36 2.23 12.76
CA ILE A 135 5.95 3.04 11.71
C ILE A 135 4.91 4.00 11.11
N ILE A 136 3.70 3.51 10.82
CA ILE A 136 2.63 4.37 10.29
C ILE A 136 2.22 5.41 11.35
N GLY A 137 2.12 5.02 12.64
CA GLY A 137 1.85 5.94 13.74
C GLY A 137 2.89 7.06 13.84
N ILE A 138 4.19 6.73 13.80
CA ILE A 138 5.29 7.70 13.80
C ILE A 138 5.22 8.61 12.57
N LEU A 139 4.99 8.04 11.38
CA LEU A 139 4.86 8.81 10.14
C LEU A 139 3.74 9.86 10.26
N LEU A 140 2.59 9.47 10.84
CA LEU A 140 1.47 10.38 11.06
C LEU A 140 1.81 11.48 12.07
N VAL A 141 2.58 11.19 13.12
CA VAL A 141 3.11 12.24 14.01
C VAL A 141 4.01 13.21 13.25
N VAL A 142 4.93 12.70 12.42
CA VAL A 142 5.82 13.55 11.62
C VAL A 142 5.04 14.43 10.66
N VAL A 143 4.05 13.87 9.95
CA VAL A 143 3.14 14.64 9.08
C VAL A 143 2.44 15.74 9.88
N ALA A 144 1.86 15.41 11.04
CA ALA A 144 1.23 16.41 11.88
C ALA A 144 2.18 17.53 12.31
N LEU A 145 3.41 17.18 12.71
CA LEU A 145 4.42 18.15 13.11
C LEU A 145 4.82 19.07 11.96
N ILE A 146 4.98 18.54 10.74
CA ILE A 146 5.29 19.36 9.55
C ILE A 146 4.19 20.40 9.30
N PHE A 147 2.92 19.98 9.34
CA PHE A 147 1.79 20.89 9.13
C PHE A 147 1.64 21.92 10.27
N ALA A 148 1.75 21.48 11.53
CA ALA A 148 1.68 22.38 12.67
C ALA A 148 2.84 23.38 12.69
N ALA A 149 4.08 22.91 12.52
CA ALA A 149 5.26 23.77 12.48
C ALA A 149 5.24 24.69 11.26
N GLY A 150 4.80 24.21 10.09
CA GLY A 150 4.63 25.03 8.89
C GLY A 150 3.62 26.16 9.09
N GLY A 151 2.48 25.87 9.74
CA GLY A 151 1.49 26.89 10.09
C GLY A 151 2.02 27.93 11.08
N ILE A 152 2.68 27.49 12.15
CA ILE A 152 3.26 28.38 13.17
C ILE A 152 4.39 29.23 12.58
N ALA A 153 5.32 28.61 11.86
CA ALA A 153 6.44 29.29 11.23
C ALA A 153 5.96 30.27 10.15
N GLY A 154 4.96 29.90 9.35
CA GLY A 154 4.34 30.80 8.38
C GLY A 154 3.74 32.04 9.04
N ALA A 155 3.03 31.87 10.17
CA ALA A 155 2.46 32.99 10.92
C ALA A 155 3.52 33.93 11.53
N VAL A 156 4.66 33.40 11.98
CA VAL A 156 5.70 34.16 12.69
C VAL A 156 6.73 34.77 11.74
N LEU A 157 7.23 33.98 10.79
CA LEU A 157 8.39 34.34 9.96
C LEU A 157 8.00 34.99 8.63
N ALA A 158 6.78 34.75 8.14
CA ALA A 158 6.32 35.25 6.85
C ALA A 158 4.84 35.69 6.85
N PRO A 159 4.41 36.59 7.76
CA PRO A 159 3.02 37.00 7.88
C PRO A 159 2.48 37.74 6.65
N ALA A 160 3.37 38.26 5.79
CA ALA A 160 2.99 38.88 4.51
C ALA A 160 2.70 37.85 3.40
N LEU A 161 3.23 36.63 3.51
CA LEU A 161 3.05 35.54 2.53
C LEU A 161 1.99 34.54 2.98
N PHE A 162 1.84 34.35 4.29
CA PHE A 162 0.84 33.47 4.89
C PHE A 162 -0.24 34.31 5.57
N SER A 163 -1.44 34.32 4.99
CA SER A 163 -2.60 34.86 5.69
C SER A 163 -2.83 34.09 6.99
N ARG A 164 -3.35 34.78 8.01
CA ARG A 164 -3.66 34.15 9.32
C ARG A 164 -4.56 32.91 9.15
N ILE A 165 -5.42 32.92 8.13
CA ILE A 165 -6.32 31.82 7.78
C ILE A 165 -5.55 30.61 7.26
N ILE A 166 -4.56 30.79 6.38
CA ILE A 166 -3.73 29.68 5.88
C ILE A 166 -2.92 29.07 7.03
N SER A 167 -2.29 29.90 7.87
CA SER A 167 -1.52 29.41 9.01
C SER A 167 -2.40 28.63 10.00
N MET A 168 -3.59 29.13 10.31
CA MET A 168 -4.56 28.43 11.14
C MET A 168 -5.03 27.12 10.50
N ALA A 169 -5.36 27.13 9.19
CA ALA A 169 -5.78 25.94 8.46
C ALA A 169 -4.71 24.84 8.48
N MET A 170 -3.43 25.20 8.31
CA MET A 170 -2.31 24.27 8.40
C MET A 170 -2.20 23.62 9.78
N VAL A 171 -2.41 24.39 10.86
CA VAL A 171 -2.45 23.84 12.22
C VAL A 171 -3.65 22.91 12.41
N LEU A 172 -4.83 23.27 11.91
CA LEU A 172 -6.02 22.41 11.97
C LEU A 172 -5.80 21.09 11.20
N ILE A 173 -5.14 21.13 10.05
CA ILE A 173 -4.79 19.96 9.23
C ILE A 173 -3.89 18.96 9.98
N ALA A 174 -3.16 19.39 11.02
CA ALA A 174 -2.34 18.50 11.84
C ALA A 174 -3.15 17.61 12.80
N VAL A 175 -4.41 17.95 13.10
CA VAL A 175 -5.22 17.23 14.10
C VAL A 175 -5.66 15.83 13.63
N PRO A 176 -6.17 15.63 12.40
CA PRO A 176 -6.51 14.30 11.90
C PRO A 176 -5.36 13.28 11.98
N PRO A 177 -4.12 13.54 11.48
CA PRO A 177 -3.03 12.58 11.60
C PRO A 177 -2.62 12.31 13.04
N LEU A 178 -2.66 13.31 13.95
CA LEU A 178 -2.44 13.07 15.38
C LEU A 178 -3.46 12.10 15.97
N SER A 179 -4.74 12.25 15.65
CA SER A 179 -5.79 11.37 16.17
C SER A 179 -5.57 9.90 15.77
N ALA A 180 -5.14 9.66 14.53
CA ALA A 180 -4.81 8.33 14.05
C ALA A 180 -3.51 7.79 14.64
N ALA A 181 -2.51 8.64 14.90
CA ALA A 181 -1.30 8.28 15.62
C ALA A 181 -1.62 7.87 17.08
N VAL A 182 -2.46 8.62 17.79
CA VAL A 182 -2.92 8.27 19.14
C VAL A 182 -3.60 6.91 19.13
N ALA A 183 -4.48 6.62 18.18
CA ALA A 183 -5.09 5.30 18.06
C ALA A 183 -4.05 4.18 17.84
N ALA A 184 -3.00 4.44 17.05
CA ALA A 184 -1.91 3.50 16.83
C ALA A 184 -1.13 3.21 18.13
N PHE A 185 -0.73 4.24 18.87
CA PHE A 185 0.00 4.08 20.13
C PHE A 185 -0.85 3.46 21.24
N SER A 186 -2.13 3.81 21.32
CA SER A 186 -3.08 3.17 22.25
C SER A 186 -3.22 1.67 21.98
N PHE A 187 -3.29 1.27 20.71
CA PHE A 187 -3.29 -0.15 20.35
C PHE A 187 -1.97 -0.84 20.71
N LEU A 188 -0.82 -0.20 20.42
CA LEU A 188 0.50 -0.78 20.72
C LEU A 188 0.75 -0.94 22.22
N HIS A 189 0.22 -0.04 23.03
CA HIS A 189 0.29 -0.14 24.49
C HIS A 189 -0.54 -1.31 25.02
N SER A 190 -1.69 -1.61 24.40
CA SER A 190 -2.56 -2.72 24.81
C SER A 190 -3.19 -3.41 23.58
N PRO A 191 -2.51 -4.41 22.99
CA PRO A 191 -2.93 -5.04 21.74
C PRO A 191 -4.09 -6.02 21.99
N THR A 192 -5.31 -5.48 22.00
CA THR A 192 -6.56 -6.23 22.21
C THR A 192 -7.56 -5.97 21.08
N SER A 193 -8.49 -6.89 20.88
CA SER A 193 -9.58 -6.73 19.91
C SER A 193 -10.47 -5.52 20.23
N ALA A 194 -10.68 -5.24 21.52
CA ALA A 194 -11.42 -4.07 21.99
C ALA A 194 -10.79 -2.76 21.51
N ASN A 195 -9.46 -2.69 21.48
CA ASN A 195 -8.70 -1.51 21.07
C ASN A 195 -8.62 -1.31 19.55
N LEU A 196 -9.04 -2.28 18.73
CA LEU A 196 -9.21 -2.05 17.28
C LEU A 196 -10.28 -0.98 16.99
N ARG A 197 -11.21 -0.76 17.92
CA ARG A 197 -12.24 0.28 17.79
C ARG A 197 -11.65 1.70 17.76
N TRP A 198 -10.47 1.91 18.34
CA TRP A 198 -9.79 3.21 18.29
C TRP A 198 -9.49 3.67 16.87
N PHE A 199 -9.18 2.76 15.93
CA PHE A 199 -9.00 3.12 14.53
C PHE A 199 -10.30 3.57 13.86
N ILE A 200 -11.44 2.99 14.25
CA ILE A 200 -12.76 3.43 13.77
C ILE A 200 -13.09 4.81 14.32
N TYR A 201 -12.84 5.03 15.62
CA TYR A 201 -13.07 6.32 16.26
C TYR A 201 -12.18 7.41 15.69
N ALA A 202 -10.88 7.15 15.49
CA ALA A 202 -9.96 8.08 14.86
C ALA A 202 -10.41 8.46 13.44
N ARG A 203 -10.88 7.50 12.63
CA ARG A 203 -11.40 7.77 11.29
C ARG A 203 -12.65 8.64 11.32
N ARG A 204 -13.61 8.33 12.21
CA ARG A 204 -14.86 9.10 12.37
C ARG A 204 -14.58 10.50 12.90
N PHE A 205 -13.75 10.61 13.92
CA PHE A 205 -13.29 11.88 14.48
C PHE A 205 -12.61 12.72 13.41
N SER A 206 -11.67 12.15 12.66
CA SER A 206 -10.97 12.85 11.58
C SER A 206 -11.94 13.37 10.51
N PHE A 207 -12.96 12.58 10.13
CA PHE A 207 -13.98 13.02 9.18
C PHE A 207 -14.76 14.25 9.71
N TRP A 208 -15.34 14.13 10.90
CA TRP A 208 -16.14 15.20 11.49
C TRP A 208 -15.31 16.45 11.79
N PHE A 209 -14.11 16.27 12.32
CA PHE A 209 -13.18 17.36 12.58
C PHE A 209 -12.81 18.09 11.29
N THR A 210 -12.49 17.35 10.21
CA THR A 210 -12.13 17.96 8.92
C THR A 210 -13.31 18.75 8.34
N LEU A 211 -14.56 18.25 8.49
CA LEU A 211 -15.75 19.00 8.07
C LEU A 211 -15.94 20.30 8.88
N VAL A 212 -15.79 20.25 10.19
CA VAL A 212 -15.91 21.45 11.05
C VAL A 212 -14.79 22.43 10.73
N ALA A 213 -13.55 21.96 10.57
CA ALA A 213 -12.41 22.80 10.19
C ALA A 213 -12.59 23.43 8.80
N ALA A 214 -13.12 22.67 7.83
CA ALA A 214 -13.47 23.17 6.50
C ALA A 214 -14.54 24.27 6.58
N ALA A 215 -15.59 24.09 7.39
CA ALA A 215 -16.62 25.09 7.61
C ALA A 215 -16.04 26.37 8.24
N ILE A 216 -15.12 26.25 9.21
CA ILE A 216 -14.43 27.40 9.80
C ILE A 216 -13.61 28.15 8.74
N VAL A 217 -12.85 27.44 7.90
CA VAL A 217 -12.07 28.06 6.81
C VAL A 217 -12.99 28.76 5.81
N LEU A 218 -14.12 28.16 5.46
CA LEU A 218 -15.13 28.76 4.58
C LEU A 218 -15.73 30.04 5.16
N LEU A 219 -16.02 30.08 6.46
CA LEU A 219 -16.62 31.23 7.14
C LEU A 219 -15.65 32.41 7.30
N LEU A 220 -14.36 32.13 7.40
CA LEU A 220 -13.33 33.15 7.68
C LEU A 220 -12.60 33.65 6.43
N SER A 221 -12.77 32.99 5.29
CA SER A 221 -12.00 33.29 4.08
C SER A 221 -12.76 34.17 3.10
N ASP A 222 -12.17 35.33 2.78
CA ASP A 222 -12.68 36.27 1.80
C ASP A 222 -12.18 35.97 0.35
N ASP A 223 -11.24 35.03 0.18
CA ASP A 223 -10.63 34.67 -1.11
C ASP A 223 -11.01 33.23 -1.53
N ALA A 224 -11.86 33.13 -2.55
CA ALA A 224 -12.35 31.86 -3.09
C ALA A 224 -11.23 30.91 -3.57
N THR A 225 -10.11 31.45 -4.08
CA THR A 225 -9.00 30.65 -4.61
C THR A 225 -8.20 30.01 -3.47
N GLN A 226 -7.91 30.79 -2.42
CA GLN A 226 -7.26 30.29 -1.20
C GLN A 226 -8.15 29.26 -0.49
N THR A 227 -9.45 29.56 -0.36
CA THR A 227 -10.44 28.64 0.21
C THR A 227 -10.45 27.29 -0.51
N ALA A 228 -10.52 27.29 -1.85
CA ALA A 228 -10.53 26.06 -2.63
C ALA A 228 -9.26 25.22 -2.41
N SER A 229 -8.08 25.86 -2.35
CA SER A 229 -6.81 25.16 -2.11
C SER A 229 -6.74 24.52 -0.71
N MET A 230 -7.21 25.23 0.33
CA MET A 230 -7.22 24.73 1.71
C MET A 230 -8.22 23.59 1.90
N LEU A 231 -9.41 23.70 1.30
CA LEU A 231 -10.40 22.64 1.29
C LEU A 231 -9.89 21.38 0.58
N GLY A 232 -9.22 21.56 -0.57
CA GLY A 232 -8.56 20.48 -1.30
C GLY A 232 -7.51 19.77 -0.44
N LEU A 233 -6.66 20.55 0.25
CA LEU A 233 -5.63 20.01 1.13
C LEU A 233 -6.23 19.27 2.34
N MET A 234 -7.30 19.80 2.94
CA MET A 234 -8.05 19.14 4.02
C MET A 234 -8.67 17.82 3.56
N ALA A 235 -9.27 17.78 2.37
CA ALA A 235 -9.82 16.55 1.79
C ALA A 235 -8.72 15.50 1.55
N VAL A 236 -7.58 15.91 1.01
CA VAL A 236 -6.40 15.03 0.84
C VAL A 236 -5.91 14.51 2.18
N MET A 237 -5.80 15.36 3.21
CA MET A 237 -5.40 14.92 4.54
C MET A 237 -6.38 13.91 5.14
N TRP A 238 -7.69 14.15 5.00
CA TRP A 238 -8.70 13.19 5.45
C TRP A 238 -8.57 11.84 4.73
N THR A 239 -8.42 11.83 3.41
CA THR A 239 -8.25 10.57 2.66
C THR A 239 -6.99 9.81 3.09
N LEU A 240 -5.88 10.52 3.29
CA LEU A 240 -4.63 9.96 3.81
C LEU A 240 -4.86 9.31 5.18
N VAL A 241 -5.49 10.03 6.12
CA VAL A 241 -5.73 9.54 7.48
C VAL A 241 -6.73 8.38 7.50
N ALA A 242 -7.78 8.45 6.68
CA ALA A 242 -8.75 7.36 6.57
C ALA A 242 -8.12 6.09 6.00
N GLY A 243 -7.28 6.22 4.96
CA GLY A 243 -6.50 5.13 4.40
C GLY A 243 -5.51 4.54 5.41
N ALA A 244 -4.75 5.40 6.11
CA ALA A 244 -3.80 4.98 7.13
C ALA A 244 -4.49 4.29 8.31
N ALA A 245 -5.62 4.82 8.82
CA ALA A 245 -6.38 4.20 9.90
C ALA A 245 -6.94 2.83 9.50
N SER A 246 -7.46 2.69 8.27
CA SER A 246 -7.89 1.41 7.72
C SER A 246 -6.72 0.42 7.57
N GLY A 247 -5.58 0.87 7.05
CA GLY A 247 -4.38 0.05 6.91
C GLY A 247 -3.80 -0.40 8.25
N MET A 248 -3.72 0.51 9.23
CA MET A 248 -3.30 0.21 10.60
C MET A 248 -4.27 -0.73 11.30
N ARG A 249 -5.58 -0.57 11.12
CA ARG A 249 -6.56 -1.51 11.67
C ARG A 249 -6.36 -2.92 11.12
N ASN A 250 -6.20 -3.06 9.80
CA ASN A 250 -5.95 -4.36 9.18
C ASN A 250 -4.65 -4.98 9.69
N ALA A 251 -3.58 -4.18 9.81
CA ALA A 251 -2.31 -4.64 10.39
C ALA A 251 -2.47 -5.04 11.87
N ALA A 252 -3.19 -4.25 12.66
CA ALA A 252 -3.46 -4.50 14.07
C ALA A 252 -4.27 -5.78 14.26
N GLU A 253 -5.32 -5.99 13.48
CA GLU A 253 -6.12 -7.22 13.47
C GLU A 253 -5.26 -8.44 13.12
N THR A 254 -4.44 -8.32 12.09
CA THR A 254 -3.48 -9.38 11.71
C THR A 254 -2.48 -9.65 12.85
N SER A 255 -2.07 -8.63 13.61
CA SER A 255 -1.14 -8.79 14.72
C SER A 255 -1.72 -9.51 15.96
N LEU A 256 -3.05 -9.68 16.01
CA LEU A 256 -3.71 -10.45 17.06
C LEU A 256 -3.82 -11.95 16.71
N MET A 257 -3.58 -12.31 15.45
CA MET A 257 -3.60 -13.72 15.02
C MET A 257 -2.37 -14.47 15.53
N ARG A 258 -2.49 -15.79 15.67
CA ARG A 258 -1.36 -16.65 16.06
C ARG A 258 -0.26 -16.57 15.00
N ARG A 259 1.00 -16.56 15.45
CA ARG A 259 2.17 -16.62 14.57
C ARG A 259 2.09 -17.86 13.67
N GLY A 260 2.38 -17.68 12.39
CA GLY A 260 2.32 -18.77 11.39
C GLY A 260 0.91 -19.11 10.90
N ALA A 261 -0.13 -18.44 11.40
CA ALA A 261 -1.44 -18.52 10.77
C ALA A 261 -1.36 -18.01 9.32
N PHE A 262 -1.95 -18.76 8.39
CA PHE A 262 -2.17 -18.27 7.03
C PHE A 262 -3.45 -17.44 7.01
N ALA A 263 -3.42 -16.28 6.36
CA ALA A 263 -4.60 -15.44 6.22
C ALA A 263 -5.78 -16.22 5.63
N GLU A 264 -7.03 -15.85 5.97
CA GLU A 264 -8.27 -16.48 5.46
C GLU A 264 -8.30 -16.59 3.92
N GLN A 265 -7.58 -15.71 3.23
CA GLN A 265 -7.39 -15.77 1.78
C GLN A 265 -6.88 -17.14 1.30
N ARG A 266 -6.01 -17.81 2.06
CA ARG A 266 -5.47 -19.14 1.69
C ARG A 266 -6.55 -20.22 1.73
N SER A 267 -7.39 -20.24 2.76
CA SER A 267 -8.50 -21.19 2.84
C SER A 267 -9.54 -20.96 1.73
N GLY A 268 -9.66 -19.73 1.23
CA GLY A 268 -10.42 -19.41 0.02
C GLY A 268 -9.78 -20.00 -1.25
N ILE A 269 -8.47 -19.82 -1.42
CA ILE A 269 -7.71 -20.38 -2.56
C ILE A 269 -7.79 -21.91 -2.58
N ASP A 270 -7.59 -22.56 -1.44
CA ASP A 270 -7.62 -24.03 -1.36
C ASP A 270 -9.01 -24.59 -1.67
N ARG A 271 -10.07 -23.92 -1.20
CA ARG A 271 -11.46 -24.28 -1.55
C ARG A 271 -11.73 -24.10 -3.04
N ASP A 272 -11.24 -23.01 -3.63
CA ASP A 272 -11.39 -22.72 -5.06
C ASP A 272 -10.61 -23.72 -5.94
N LEU A 273 -9.39 -24.08 -5.54
CA LEU A 273 -8.60 -25.12 -6.20
C LEU A 273 -9.28 -26.50 -6.10
N ARG A 274 -9.79 -26.88 -4.92
CA ARG A 274 -10.55 -28.12 -4.74
C ARG A 274 -11.82 -28.14 -5.57
N ARG A 275 -12.53 -27.02 -5.65
CA ARG A 275 -13.70 -26.86 -6.51
C ARG A 275 -13.34 -27.04 -7.99
N MET A 276 -12.31 -26.34 -8.48
CA MET A 276 -11.89 -26.45 -9.89
C MET A 276 -11.38 -27.85 -10.24
N ALA A 277 -10.71 -28.54 -9.30
CA ALA A 277 -10.28 -29.92 -9.44
C ALA A 277 -11.47 -30.90 -9.46
N ALA A 278 -12.52 -30.65 -8.66
CA ALA A 278 -13.75 -31.44 -8.67
C ALA A 278 -14.59 -31.22 -9.94
N GLU A 279 -14.63 -29.99 -10.47
CA GLU A 279 -15.35 -29.64 -11.71
C GLU A 279 -14.67 -30.21 -12.97
N ASN A 280 -13.38 -30.56 -12.90
CA ASN A 280 -12.63 -31.15 -14.01
C ASN A 280 -11.74 -32.27 -13.45
N PRO A 281 -12.29 -33.48 -13.24
CA PRO A 281 -11.53 -34.60 -12.67
C PRO A 281 -10.37 -34.93 -13.60
N GLN A 282 -9.18 -34.51 -13.20
CA GLN A 282 -7.95 -34.98 -13.82
C GLN A 282 -7.73 -36.42 -13.38
N THR A 283 -7.17 -37.23 -14.27
CA THR A 283 -6.80 -38.61 -13.97
C THR A 283 -6.02 -38.66 -12.66
N VAL A 284 -6.57 -39.43 -11.72
CA VAL A 284 -6.38 -39.37 -10.25
C VAL A 284 -4.93 -39.55 -9.75
N PHE A 285 -3.95 -39.74 -10.63
CA PHE A 285 -2.57 -40.12 -10.25
C PHE A 285 -1.44 -39.30 -10.88
N ASP A 286 -1.70 -38.16 -11.51
CA ASP A 286 -0.62 -37.35 -12.08
C ASP A 286 -0.35 -36.09 -11.22
N PRO A 287 0.83 -35.96 -10.58
CA PRO A 287 1.25 -34.73 -9.89
C PRO A 287 1.24 -33.49 -10.81
N THR A 288 1.22 -33.67 -12.14
CA THR A 288 1.08 -32.56 -13.11
C THR A 288 -0.36 -32.03 -13.27
N GLY A 289 -1.37 -32.74 -12.74
CA GLY A 289 -2.77 -32.31 -12.82
C GLY A 289 -3.02 -30.98 -12.11
N MET A 290 -2.68 -30.92 -10.82
CA MET A 290 -2.88 -29.73 -10.00
C MET A 290 -2.14 -28.50 -10.55
N ASP A 291 -1.01 -28.69 -11.24
CA ASP A 291 -0.28 -27.62 -11.92
C ASP A 291 -1.06 -27.04 -13.10
N GLN A 292 -1.82 -27.85 -13.85
CA GLN A 292 -2.67 -27.33 -14.90
C GLN A 292 -3.87 -26.55 -14.34
N VAL A 293 -4.43 -26.98 -13.21
CA VAL A 293 -5.50 -26.25 -12.51
C VAL A 293 -4.98 -24.90 -12.02
N ARG A 294 -3.79 -24.88 -11.40
CA ARG A 294 -3.09 -23.64 -10.99
C ARG A 294 -2.83 -22.70 -12.17
N LYS A 295 -2.29 -23.20 -13.29
CA LYS A 295 -2.07 -22.40 -14.51
C LYS A 295 -3.36 -21.81 -15.08
N ARG A 296 -4.48 -22.56 -15.06
CA ARG A 296 -5.79 -22.06 -15.53
C ARG A 296 -6.30 -20.95 -14.61
N ARG A 297 -6.18 -21.13 -13.29
CA ARG A 297 -6.55 -20.12 -12.29
C ARG A 297 -5.72 -18.84 -12.45
N GLU A 298 -4.41 -18.97 -12.63
CA GLU A 298 -3.50 -17.85 -12.90
C GLU A 298 -3.91 -17.09 -14.17
N ARG A 299 -4.27 -17.78 -15.26
CA ARG A 299 -4.76 -17.13 -16.48
C ARG A 299 -6.05 -16.35 -16.24
N LYS A 300 -7.03 -16.93 -15.52
CA LYS A 300 -8.28 -16.23 -15.18
C LYS A 300 -8.01 -14.98 -14.35
N LEU A 301 -7.12 -15.08 -13.36
CA LEU A 301 -6.71 -13.93 -12.54
C LEU A 301 -6.03 -12.87 -13.41
N ALA A 302 -5.06 -13.26 -14.23
CA ALA A 302 -4.35 -12.35 -15.13
C ALA A 302 -5.32 -11.59 -16.05
N ILE A 303 -6.30 -12.27 -16.66
CA ILE A 303 -7.33 -11.64 -17.49
C ILE A 303 -8.14 -10.63 -16.67
N ARG A 304 -8.62 -11.02 -15.49
CA ARG A 304 -9.45 -10.14 -14.65
C ARG A 304 -8.71 -8.86 -14.25
N TYR A 305 -7.45 -8.97 -13.83
CA TYR A 305 -6.64 -7.81 -13.48
C TYR A 305 -6.28 -6.97 -14.71
N THR A 306 -5.97 -7.60 -15.85
CA THR A 306 -5.69 -6.88 -17.10
C THR A 306 -6.91 -6.09 -17.57
N LEU A 307 -8.11 -6.68 -17.49
CA LEU A 307 -9.37 -5.99 -17.80
C LEU A 307 -9.63 -4.82 -16.85
N GLY A 308 -9.36 -4.99 -15.55
CA GLY A 308 -9.48 -3.92 -14.56
C GLY A 308 -8.54 -2.74 -14.87
N VAL A 309 -7.28 -3.03 -15.22
CA VAL A 309 -6.30 -2.01 -15.63
C VAL A 309 -6.72 -1.35 -16.95
N ALA A 310 -7.17 -2.11 -17.94
CA ALA A 310 -7.65 -1.58 -19.22
C ALA A 310 -8.86 -0.65 -19.03
N ALA A 311 -9.82 -1.03 -18.18
CA ALA A 311 -10.96 -0.19 -17.84
C ALA A 311 -10.53 1.11 -17.14
N PHE A 312 -9.56 1.04 -16.22
CA PHE A 312 -9.01 2.23 -15.56
C PHE A 312 -8.31 3.17 -16.55
N ILE A 313 -7.49 2.63 -17.46
CA ILE A 313 -6.85 3.41 -18.53
C ILE A 313 -7.91 4.03 -19.45
N LEU A 314 -8.97 3.30 -19.79
CA LEU A 314 -10.07 3.80 -20.61
C LEU A 314 -10.76 5.01 -19.94
N VAL A 315 -11.01 4.96 -18.63
CA VAL A 315 -11.57 6.10 -17.89
C VAL A 315 -10.66 7.32 -17.97
N ILE A 316 -9.35 7.14 -17.79
CA ILE A 316 -8.38 8.24 -17.94
C ILE A 316 -8.43 8.81 -19.36
N VAL A 317 -8.39 7.95 -20.39
CA VAL A 317 -8.44 8.38 -21.80
C VAL A 317 -9.74 9.14 -22.12
N ILE A 318 -10.88 8.67 -21.61
CA ILE A 318 -12.17 9.35 -21.77
C ILE A 318 -12.13 10.72 -21.07
N GLU A 319 -11.62 10.81 -19.84
CA GLU A 319 -11.49 12.08 -19.12
C GLU A 319 -10.61 13.07 -19.90
N VAL A 320 -9.49 12.60 -20.44
CA VAL A 320 -8.60 13.38 -21.31
C VAL A 320 -9.33 13.87 -22.56
N LEU A 321 -10.04 12.97 -23.26
CA LEU A 321 -10.79 13.32 -24.47
C LEU A 321 -11.88 14.35 -24.18
N VAL A 322 -12.63 14.19 -23.09
CA VAL A 322 -13.68 15.13 -22.67
C VAL A 322 -13.09 16.51 -22.39
N LYS A 323 -11.97 16.60 -21.66
CA LYS A 323 -11.28 17.88 -21.41
C LYS A 323 -10.80 18.54 -22.71
N LEU A 324 -10.18 17.76 -23.61
CA LEU A 324 -9.71 18.28 -24.90
C LEU A 324 -10.84 18.73 -25.82
N LEU A 325 -12.03 18.14 -25.73
CA LEU A 325 -13.20 18.52 -26.51
C LEU A 325 -13.93 19.74 -25.94
N LEU A 326 -13.91 19.93 -24.61
CA LEU A 326 -14.54 21.08 -23.93
C LEU A 326 -13.69 22.36 -23.97
N GLU A 327 -12.37 22.24 -24.23
CA GLU A 327 -11.47 23.38 -24.42
C GLU A 327 -11.44 23.92 -25.88
N ARG A 328 -12.26 23.36 -26.78
CA ARG A 328 -12.49 23.87 -28.14
C ARG A 328 -13.77 24.69 -28.20
#